data_AF-A0A087SIL8-F1
#
_entry.id   AF-A0A087SIL8-F1
#
_cell.length_a   1.000
_cell.length_b   1.000
_cell.length_c   1.000
_cell.angle_alpha   90.00
_cell.angle_beta   90.00
_cell.angle_gamma   90.00
#
_symmetry.space_group_name_H-M   'P 1'
#
loop_
_entity.id
_entity.type
_entity.pdbx_description
1 polymer ?
#
loop_
_entity_poly.entity_id
_entity_poly.type
_entity_poly.pdbx_seq_one_letter_code
_entity_poly.pdbx_strand_id
1 'polypeptide(L)'
;MSGGCGEIGRGQGGSTETVQLLGRHWIIQDSRGVTVTEVPRGTRGVIGCTPIIKPGTCFQYYSGTDLDEAPGSMHGSFQMAVLDDRSQPLESFDAEVAPFHFWPPSTPA
;
A
#
# COMPACT_ATOMS: atom_id res chain seq x y z
N MET A 1 -4.64 -12.60 12.22
CA MET A 1 -4.40 -12.26 10.80
C MET A 1 -5.47 -11.28 10.33
N SER A 2 -5.20 -9.97 10.40
CA SER A 2 -5.98 -8.96 9.70
C SER A 2 -5.48 -8.89 8.25
N GLY A 3 -6.34 -9.26 7.29
CA GLY A 3 -6.03 -9.14 5.87
C GLY A 3 -6.41 -7.75 5.37
N GLY A 4 -5.47 -7.02 4.78
CA GLY A 4 -5.76 -5.79 4.05
C GLY A 4 -5.89 -6.09 2.55
N CYS A 5 -6.95 -5.59 1.91
CA CYS A 5 -7.03 -5.50 0.45
C CYS A 5 -6.38 -4.18 0.02
N GLY A 6 -5.23 -4.26 -0.65
CA GLY A 6 -4.59 -3.10 -1.25
C GLY A 6 -5.02 -2.97 -2.71
N GLU A 7 -5.78 -1.93 -3.03
CA GLU A 7 -6.03 -1.52 -4.41
C GLU A 7 -5.05 -0.42 -4.80
N ILE A 8 -4.28 -0.65 -5.86
CA ILE A 8 -3.37 0.34 -6.41
C ILE A 8 -3.97 0.86 -7.72
N GLY A 9 -4.60 2.02 -7.61
CA GLY A 9 -5.20 2.82 -8.67
C GLY A 9 -5.71 4.11 -8.02
N ARG A 10 -5.47 5.28 -8.62
CA ARG A 10 -6.05 6.52 -8.06
C ARG A 10 -7.58 6.44 -8.13
N GLY A 11 -8.26 6.50 -6.99
CA GLY A 11 -9.71 6.60 -6.92
C GLY A 11 -10.22 7.87 -7.63
N GLN A 12 -11.27 7.70 -8.44
CA GLN A 12 -12.06 8.74 -9.11
C GLN A 12 -11.24 9.85 -9.79
N GLY A 13 -10.60 9.50 -10.90
CA GLY A 13 -9.82 10.39 -11.75
C GLY A 13 -8.69 9.61 -12.40
N GLY A 14 -9.03 8.80 -13.40
CA GLY A 14 -8.06 7.88 -14.02
C GLY A 14 -6.85 8.65 -14.53
N SER A 15 -5.66 8.33 -13.97
CA SER A 15 -4.41 8.82 -14.54
C SER A 15 -4.30 8.32 -15.98
N THR A 16 -3.93 9.22 -16.90
CA THR A 16 -3.64 8.89 -18.30
C THR A 16 -2.24 8.29 -18.46
N GLU A 17 -1.48 8.18 -17.37
CA GLU A 17 -0.09 7.76 -17.39
C GLU A 17 0.04 6.31 -16.91
N THR A 18 0.96 5.57 -17.53
CA THR A 18 1.35 4.24 -17.04
C THR A 18 2.30 4.43 -15.86
N VAL A 19 2.05 3.73 -14.75
CA VAL A 19 2.89 3.81 -13.55
C VAL A 19 3.38 2.43 -13.13
N GLN A 20 4.52 2.37 -12.47
CA GLN A 20 5.06 1.15 -11.88
C GLN A 20 5.25 1.33 -10.38
N LEU A 21 4.79 0.34 -9.61
CA LEU A 21 5.15 0.25 -8.19
C LEU A 21 6.57 -0.31 -8.08
N LEU A 22 7.44 0.45 -7.41
CA LEU A 22 8.83 0.09 -7.16
C LEU A 22 9.01 -0.47 -5.75
N GLY A 23 8.35 0.15 -4.77
CA GLY A 23 8.51 -0.20 -3.36
C GLY A 23 7.36 0.27 -2.49
N ARG A 24 7.49 -0.02 -1.20
CA ARG A 24 6.54 0.37 -0.15
C ARG A 24 7.26 0.83 1.10
N HIS A 25 6.59 1.68 1.86
CA HIS A 25 6.91 2.04 3.24
C HIS A 25 5.62 1.86 4.05
N TRP A 26 5.71 1.23 5.22
CA TRP A 26 4.56 1.08 6.10
C TRP A 26 4.95 1.33 7.54
N ILE A 27 4.10 2.05 8.25
CA ILE A 27 4.15 2.24 9.70
C ILE A 27 2.88 1.61 10.26
N ILE A 28 3.06 0.64 11.15
CA ILE A 28 1.98 -0.09 11.80
C ILE A 28 2.03 0.24 13.29
N GLN A 29 0.92 0.74 13.82
CA GLN A 29 0.82 1.23 15.19
C GLN A 29 -0.23 0.44 15.98
N ASP A 30 0.03 0.28 17.27
CA ASP A 30 -0.94 -0.25 18.23
C ASP A 30 -2.06 0.76 18.53
N SER A 31 -3.02 0.37 19.37
CA SER A 31 -4.14 1.21 19.82
C SER A 31 -3.72 2.52 20.51
N ARG A 32 -2.49 2.60 21.01
CA ARG A 32 -1.92 3.77 21.70
C ARG A 32 -1.11 4.67 20.76
N GLY A 33 -1.00 4.30 19.48
CA GLY A 33 -0.20 5.00 18.48
C GLY A 33 1.30 4.67 18.55
N VAL A 34 1.70 3.63 19.29
CA VAL A 34 3.10 3.18 19.33
C VAL A 34 3.39 2.37 18.08
N THR A 35 4.44 2.71 17.35
CA THR A 35 4.90 1.92 16.20
C THR A 35 5.39 0.56 16.68
N VAL A 36 4.69 -0.50 16.27
CA VAL A 36 5.02 -1.90 16.61
C VAL A 36 5.72 -2.61 15.46
N THR A 37 5.53 -2.13 14.23
CA THR A 37 6.23 -2.66 13.05
C THR A 37 6.42 -1.54 12.04
N GLU A 38 7.59 -1.52 11.41
CA GLU A 38 7.89 -0.68 10.26
C GLU A 38 8.37 -1.55 9.10
N VAL A 39 7.81 -1.34 7.92
CA VAL A 39 8.35 -1.84 6.67
C VAL A 39 9.13 -0.69 6.05
N PRO A 40 10.47 -0.69 6.07
CA PRO A 40 11.27 0.48 5.69
C PRO A 40 11.02 0.94 4.26
N ARG A 41 11.12 2.26 4.03
CA ARG A 41 11.03 2.84 2.69
C ARG A 41 12.05 2.21 1.74
N GLY A 42 11.65 1.95 0.51
CA GLY A 42 12.49 1.24 -0.48
C GLY A 42 12.41 -0.29 -0.36
N THR A 43 11.58 -0.83 0.54
CA THR A 43 11.25 -2.26 0.51
C THR A 43 10.59 -2.58 -0.83
N ARG A 44 11.24 -3.43 -1.62
CA ARG A 44 10.88 -3.67 -3.02
C ARG A 44 9.49 -4.31 -3.17
N GLY A 45 8.71 -3.76 -4.09
CA GLY A 45 7.46 -4.34 -4.56
C GLY A 45 6.37 -4.46 -3.51
N VAL A 46 5.36 -5.27 -3.84
CA VAL A 46 4.32 -5.82 -2.95
C VAL A 46 4.24 -7.31 -3.23
N ILE A 47 4.18 -8.17 -2.22
CA ILE A 47 4.10 -9.64 -2.36
C ILE A 47 5.14 -10.27 -3.33
N GLY A 48 6.31 -9.64 -3.50
CA GLY A 48 7.35 -10.07 -4.46
C GLY A 48 7.19 -9.52 -5.89
N CYS A 49 6.11 -8.78 -6.17
CA CYS A 49 5.80 -8.19 -7.46
C CYS A 49 6.08 -6.68 -7.49
N THR A 50 6.48 -6.17 -8.66
CA THR A 50 6.59 -4.73 -8.97
C THR A 50 5.67 -4.42 -10.15
N PRO A 51 4.34 -4.35 -9.93
CA PRO A 51 3.36 -4.28 -11.00
C PRO A 51 3.45 -2.96 -11.79
N ILE A 52 3.24 -3.07 -13.11
CA ILE A 52 2.99 -1.93 -14.00
C ILE A 52 1.47 -1.80 -14.16
N ILE A 53 0.95 -0.62 -13.87
CA ILE A 53 -0.47 -0.29 -13.87
C ILE A 53 -0.70 0.69 -15.01
N LYS A 54 -1.46 0.24 -16.01
CA LYS A 54 -1.83 1.05 -17.17
C LYS A 54 -3.02 1.96 -16.84
N PRO A 55 -3.23 3.04 -17.59
CA PRO A 55 -4.43 3.86 -17.49
C PRO A 55 -5.70 3.03 -17.51
N GLY A 56 -6.62 3.29 -16.57
CA GLY A 56 -7.90 2.59 -16.45
C GLY A 56 -7.83 1.15 -15.91
N THR A 57 -6.66 0.68 -15.50
CA THR A 57 -6.48 -0.64 -14.88
C THR A 57 -6.16 -0.52 -13.39
N CYS A 58 -6.30 -1.62 -12.65
CA CYS A 58 -5.94 -1.71 -11.24
C CYS A 58 -5.12 -2.98 -10.97
N PHE A 59 -4.30 -2.92 -9.93
CA PHE A 59 -3.66 -4.10 -9.34
C PHE A 59 -4.14 -4.25 -7.91
N GLN A 60 -4.70 -5.42 -7.59
CA GLN A 60 -5.22 -5.74 -6.26
C GLN A 60 -4.39 -6.86 -5.65
N TYR A 61 -4.06 -6.73 -4.38
CA TYR A 61 -3.33 -7.76 -3.63
C TYR A 61 -3.80 -7.84 -2.19
N TYR A 62 -3.52 -8.98 -1.57
CA TYR A 62 -3.78 -9.23 -0.17
C TYR A 62 -2.47 -9.50 0.55
N SER A 63 -2.29 -8.84 1.70
CA SER A 63 -1.21 -9.12 2.63
C SER A 63 -1.74 -9.08 4.07
N GLY A 64 -1.04 -9.78 4.96
CA GLY A 64 -1.29 -9.71 6.39
C GLY A 64 -0.12 -9.08 7.12
N THR A 65 -0.40 -8.54 8.29
CA THR A 65 0.60 -8.23 9.31
C THR A 65 0.12 -8.82 10.62
N ASP A 66 1.06 -9.26 11.46
CA ASP A 66 0.76 -9.73 12.80
C ASP A 66 0.72 -8.53 13.74
N LEU A 67 -0.37 -8.43 14.48
CA LEU A 67 -0.59 -7.43 15.51
C LEU A 67 -0.85 -8.17 16.81
N ASP A 68 0.04 -7.98 17.78
CA ASP A 68 -0.09 -8.60 19.10
C ASP A 68 -1.34 -8.09 19.85
N GLU A 69 -1.66 -6.80 19.68
CA GLU A 69 -2.82 -6.15 20.30
C GLU A 69 -3.66 -5.43 19.24
N ALA A 70 -4.95 -5.76 19.17
CA ALA A 70 -5.95 -5.01 18.42
C ALA A 70 -6.79 -4.17 19.39
N PRO A 71 -7.27 -2.97 19.00
CA PRO A 71 -7.18 -2.37 17.67
C PRO A 71 -5.80 -1.77 17.35
N GLY A 72 -5.56 -1.48 16.07
CA GLY A 72 -4.33 -0.82 15.61
C GLY A 72 -4.59 0.00 14.34
N SER A 73 -3.55 0.62 13.78
CA SER A 73 -3.62 1.34 12.52
C SER A 73 -2.42 1.05 11.62
N MET A 74 -2.59 1.29 10.32
CA MET A 74 -1.53 1.20 9.32
C MET A 74 -1.64 2.37 8.36
N HIS A 75 -0.50 2.99 8.07
CA HIS A 75 -0.36 4.06 7.09
C HIS A 75 1.02 3.97 6.45
N GLY A 76 1.21 4.63 5.31
CA GLY A 76 2.48 4.58 4.61
C GLY A 76 2.35 5.04 3.17
N SER A 77 3.28 4.63 2.33
CA SER A 77 3.31 5.05 0.93
C SER A 77 3.85 3.97 0.00
N PHE A 78 3.40 4.01 -1.26
CA PHE A 78 4.04 3.30 -2.34
C PHE A 78 5.00 4.21 -3.08
N GLN A 79 6.22 3.73 -3.32
CA GLN A 79 7.16 4.39 -4.22
C GLN A 79 6.79 4.01 -5.65
N MET A 80 6.39 5.00 -6.44
CA MET A 80 5.89 4.83 -7.80
C MET A 80 6.82 5.52 -8.80
N ALA A 81 6.85 5.03 -10.04
CA ALA A 81 7.43 5.74 -11.18
C ALA A 81 6.42 5.86 -12.31
N VAL A 82 6.34 7.04 -12.92
CA VAL A 82 5.67 7.24 -14.21
C VAL A 82 6.56 6.68 -15.31
N LEU A 83 5.99 5.90 -16.21
CA LEU A 83 6.70 5.29 -17.33
C LEU A 83 6.35 5.99 -18.66
N ASP A 84 7.35 6.14 -19.52
CA ASP A 84 7.14 6.52 -20.92
C ASP A 84 6.61 5.34 -21.77
N ASP A 85 6.36 5.59 -23.05
CA ASP A 85 5.89 4.58 -24.01
C ASP A 85 6.89 3.41 -24.22
N ARG A 86 8.16 3.59 -23.82
CA ARG A 86 9.23 2.58 -23.87
C ARG A 86 9.46 1.94 -22.50
N SER A 87 8.54 2.12 -21.55
CA SER A 87 8.62 1.61 -20.19
C SER A 87 9.86 2.08 -19.42
N GLN A 88 10.36 3.28 -19.71
CA GLN A 88 11.43 3.92 -18.97
C GLN A 88 10.87 4.89 -17.93
N PRO A 89 11.44 4.96 -16.71
CA PRO A 89 10.98 5.88 -15.68
C PRO A 89 11.26 7.33 -16.07
N LEU A 90 10.22 8.16 -16.08
CA LEU A 90 10.28 9.61 -16.33
C LEU A 90 10.39 10.39 -15.03
N GLU A 91 9.48 10.11 -14.10
CA GLU A 91 9.36 10.78 -12.80
C GLU A 91 9.03 9.74 -11.73
N SER A 92 9.43 9.99 -10.49
CA SER A 92 9.08 9.16 -9.33
C SER A 92 8.34 9.99 -8.30
N PHE A 93 7.35 9.36 -7.66
CA PHE A 93 6.54 9.99 -6.61
C PHE A 93 6.13 8.98 -5.55
N ASP A 94 5.81 9.47 -4.36
CA ASP A 94 5.24 8.66 -3.29
C ASP A 94 3.71 8.77 -3.34
N ALA A 95 3.03 7.63 -3.47
CA ALA A 95 1.58 7.52 -3.39
C ALA A 95 1.19 7.23 -1.95
N GLU A 96 0.72 8.26 -1.25
CA GLU A 96 0.32 8.16 0.15
C GLU A 96 -0.91 7.26 0.33
N VAL A 97 -0.84 6.38 1.33
CA VAL A 97 -1.95 5.57 1.80
C VAL A 97 -2.37 6.13 3.16
N ALA A 98 -3.55 6.74 3.16
CA ALA A 98 -4.14 7.29 4.37
C ALA A 98 -4.28 6.22 5.46
N PRO A 99 -4.18 6.59 6.75
CA PRO A 99 -4.35 5.65 7.83
C PRO A 99 -5.67 4.89 7.75
N PHE A 100 -5.60 3.57 7.91
CA PHE A 100 -6.75 2.71 8.10
C PHE A 100 -6.58 1.87 9.37
N HIS A 101 -7.71 1.48 9.95
CA HIS A 101 -7.74 0.83 11.27
C HIS A 101 -8.02 -0.66 11.16
N PHE A 102 -7.36 -1.43 12.03
CA PHE A 102 -7.67 -2.83 12.25
C PHE A 102 -8.59 -2.94 13.46
N TRP A 103 -9.73 -3.58 13.28
CA TRP A 103 -10.65 -3.90 14.36
C TRP A 103 -10.66 -5.41 14.60
N PRO A 104 -10.65 -5.88 15.86
CA PRO A 104 -10.94 -7.28 16.13
C PRO A 104 -12.35 -7.62 15.61
N PRO A 105 -12.61 -8.87 15.20
CA PRO A 105 -13.96 -9.26 14.81
C PRO A 105 -14.93 -8.98 15.96
N SER A 106 -16.04 -8.30 15.65
CA SER A 106 -17.12 -8.08 16.62
C SER A 106 -17.66 -9.45 17.04
N THR A 107 -17.53 -9.83 18.31
CA THR A 107 -18.22 -11.02 18.82
C THR A 107 -19.73 -10.73 18.78
N PRO A 108 -20.55 -11.47 18.00
CA PRO A 108 -21.99 -11.35 18.11
C PRO A 108 -22.42 -11.78 19.52
N ALA A 109 -23.36 -11.03 20.11
CA ALA A 109 -23.93 -11.29 21.43
C ALA A 109 -24.71 -12.60 21.51
#